data_AF-A0A0A2TEN5-F1
#
_entry.id   AF-A0A0A2TEN5-F1
#
_cell.length_a   1.000
_cell.length_b   1.000
_cell.length_c   1.000
_cell.angle_alpha   90.00
_cell.angle_beta   90.00
_cell.angle_gamma   90.00
#
_symmetry.space_group_name_H-M   'P 1'
#
loop_
_entity.id
_entity.type
_entity.pdbx_description
1 polymer ?
#
loop_
_entity_poly.entity_id
_entity_poly.type
_entity_poly.pdbx_seq_one_letter_code
_entity_poly.pdbx_strand_id
1 'polypeptide(L)' 'MLWVIVFALVTILSVVFALRNKRPVWLVVPFVSILAFMLVKIAMVPLPFWDTVQFIFNLRG' A
#
# COMPACT_ATOMS: atom_id res chain seq x y z
N MET A 1 -7.83 -11.29 8.92
CA MET A 1 -6.95 -12.45 8.64
C MET A 1 -6.60 -12.60 7.16
N LEU A 2 -7.58 -12.61 6.24
CA LEU A 2 -7.34 -12.80 4.79
C LEU A 2 -6.26 -11.87 4.20
N TRP A 3 -6.35 -10.56 4.44
CA TRP A 3 -5.37 -9.59 3.93
C TRP A 3 -3.95 -9.81 4.42
N VAL A 4 -3.81 -10.26 5.68
CA VAL A 4 -2.50 -10.61 6.26
C VAL A 4 -1.89 -11.79 5.52
N ILE A 5 -2.69 -12.80 5.19
CA ILE A 5 -2.26 -13.97 4.42
C ILE A 5 -1.84 -13.56 2.99
N VAL A 6 -2.60 -12.67 2.34
CA VAL A 6 -2.26 -12.15 1.00
C VAL A 6 -0.92 -11.42 1.03
N PHE A 7 -0.71 -10.49 1.96
CA PHE A 7 0.57 -9.77 2.05
C PHE A 7 1.74 -10.69 2.45
N ALA A 8 1.50 -11.70 3.28
CA ALA A 8 2.50 -12.71 3.61
C ALA A 8 2.93 -13.50 2.36
N LEU A 9 1.97 -13.94 1.54
CA LEU A 9 2.26 -14.63 0.27
C LEU A 9 3.02 -13.73 -0.70
N VAL A 10 2.62 -12.46 -0.85
CA VAL A 10 3.34 -11.49 -1.69
C VAL A 10 4.78 -11.32 -1.21
N THR A 11 5.00 -11.27 0.11
CA THR A 11 6.33 -11.14 0.70
C THR A 11 7.18 -12.39 0.43
N ILE A 12 6.63 -13.58 0.63
CA ILE A 12 7.32 -14.86 0.37
C ILE A 12 7.73 -14.93 -1.11
N LEU A 13 6.80 -14.66 -2.03
CA LEU A 13 7.09 -14.65 -3.46
C LEU A 13 8.17 -13.62 -3.82
N SER A 14 8.05 -12.41 -3.30
CA SER A 14 9.04 -11.35 -3.46
C SER A 14 10.45 -11.80 -3.04
N VAL A 15 10.59 -12.40 -1.85
CA VAL A 15 11.87 -12.90 -1.36
C VAL A 15 12.40 -14.03 -2.24
N VAL A 16 11.56 -15.00 -2.61
CA VAL A 16 11.95 -16.11 -3.50
C VAL A 16 12.46 -15.59 -4.85
N PHE A 17 11.77 -14.63 -5.46
CA PHE A 17 12.19 -14.01 -6.73
C PHE A 17 13.45 -13.15 -6.57
N ALA A 18 13.59 -12.41 -5.45
CA ALA A 18 14.78 -11.62 -5.15
C ALA A 18 16.03 -12.51 -5.08
N LEU A 19 15.92 -13.64 -4.37
CA LEU A 19 17.01 -14.60 -4.21
C LEU A 19 17.31 -15.35 -5.51
N ARG A 20 16.27 -15.84 -6.21
CA ARG A 20 16.43 -16.63 -7.44
C ARG A 20 17.03 -15.80 -8.58
N ASN A 21 16.62 -14.55 -8.72
CA ASN A 21 17.09 -13.68 -9.80
C ASN A 21 18.29 -12.83 -9.40
N LYS A 22 18.79 -12.95 -8.15
CA LYS A 22 19.84 -12.09 -7.57
C LYS A 22 19.57 -10.59 -7.75
N ARG A 23 18.29 -10.21 -7.85
CA ARG A 23 17.86 -8.82 -8.06
C ARG A 23 17.17 -8.35 -6.79
N PRO A 24 17.85 -7.57 -5.93
CA PRO A 24 17.27 -7.12 -4.66
C PRO A 24 16.06 -6.20 -4.86
N VAL A 25 15.89 -5.63 -6.07
CA VAL A 25 14.74 -4.82 -6.47
C VAL A 25 13.40 -5.52 -6.20
N TRP A 26 13.34 -6.85 -6.28
CA TRP A 26 12.12 -7.60 -5.97
C TRP A 26 11.65 -7.41 -4.53
N LEU A 27 12.54 -7.10 -3.57
CA LEU A 27 12.17 -6.83 -2.17
C LEU A 27 11.35 -5.54 -1.99
N VAL A 28 11.28 -4.68 -3.01
CA VAL A 28 10.44 -3.47 -3.01
C VAL A 28 8.96 -3.80 -3.25
N VAL A 29 8.67 -4.96 -3.87
CA VAL A 29 7.31 -5.41 -4.19
C VAL A 29 6.37 -5.43 -2.97
N PRO A 30 6.72 -5.99 -1.80
CA PRO A 30 5.85 -5.95 -0.62
C PRO A 30 5.53 -4.53 -0.18
N PHE A 31 6.50 -3.61 -0.20
CA PHE A 31 6.27 -2.20 0.13
C PHE A 31 5.32 -1.53 -0.86
N VAL A 32 5.56 -1.71 -2.15
CA VAL A 32 4.68 -1.16 -3.21
C VAL A 32 3.28 -1.72 -3.10
N SER A 33 3.12 -3.01 -2.79
CA SER A 33 1.81 -3.63 -2.65
C SER A 33 1.00 -3.08 -1.47
N ILE A 34 1.64 -2.80 -0.32
CA ILE A 34 0.99 -2.15 0.82
C ILE A 34 0.63 -0.71 0.47
N LEU A 35 1.52 0.01 -0.19
CA LEU A 35 1.33 1.42 -0.55
C LEU A 35 0.20 1.57 -1.59
N ALA A 36 0.15 0.71 -2.60
CA ALA A 36 -0.95 0.65 -3.55
C ALA A 36 -2.28 0.30 -2.87
N PHE A 37 -2.29 -0.69 -1.97
CA PHE A 37 -3.48 -1.04 -1.20
C PHE A 37 -3.99 0.14 -0.36
N MET A 38 -3.08 0.87 0.29
CA MET A 38 -3.40 2.08 1.04
C MET A 38 -4.02 3.16 0.14
N LEU A 39 -3.42 3.44 -1.02
CA LEU A 39 -3.94 4.43 -1.97
C LEU A 39 -5.34 4.08 -2.48
N VAL A 40 -5.57 2.81 -2.83
CA VAL A 40 -6.90 2.33 -3.24
C VAL A 40 -7.90 2.53 -2.10
N LYS A 41 -7.54 2.20 -0.86
CA LYS A 41 -8.42 2.41 0.29
C LYS A 41 -8.74 3.87 0.51
N ILE A 42 -7.78 4.78 0.39
CA ILE A 42 -8.00 6.22 0.49
C ILE A 42 -8.93 6.70 -0.62
N ALA A 43 -8.71 6.26 -1.87
CA ALA A 43 -9.55 6.63 -3.01
C ALA A 43 -10.98 6.07 -2.92
N MET A 44 -11.18 4.94 -2.23
CA MET A 44 -12.49 4.32 -2.02
C MET A 44 -13.27 4.90 -0.83
N VAL A 45 -12.66 5.79 -0.02
CA VAL A 45 -13.40 6.46 1.05
C VAL A 45 -14.31 7.53 0.41
N PRO A 46 -15.64 7.43 0.59
CA PRO A 46 -16.61 8.34 -0.04
C PRO A 46 -16.65 9.74 0.60
N LEU A 47 -15.94 9.97 1.71
CA LEU A 47 -15.76 11.32 2.26
C LEU A 47 -14.76 12.08 1.39
N PRO A 48 -14.97 13.37 1.10
CA PRO A 48 -14.00 14.12 0.33
C PRO A 48 -12.73 14.17 1.17
N PHE A 49 -11.68 13.51 0.69
CA PHE A 49 -10.35 13.62 1.28
C PHE A 49 -9.99 15.10 1.51
N TRP A 50 -10.43 15.96 0.59
CA TRP A 50 -10.34 17.41 0.69
C TRP A 50 -11.10 18.02 1.87
N ASP A 51 -12.30 17.58 2.21
CA ASP A 51 -13.04 18.06 3.38
C ASP A 51 -12.30 17.71 4.68
N THR A 52 -11.67 16.54 4.73
CA THR A 52 -10.89 16.11 5.90
C THR A 52 -9.62 16.95 6.03
N VAL A 53 -8.93 17.20 4.92
CA VAL A 53 -7.76 18.08 4.88
C VAL A 53 -8.16 19.52 5.26
N GLN A 54 -9.26 20.04 4.70
CA GLN A 54 -9.78 21.37 5.02
C GLN A 54 -10.17 21.49 6.50
N PHE A 55 -10.78 20.46 7.08
CA PHE A 55 -11.11 20.40 8.50
C PHE A 55 -9.87 20.39 9.40
N ILE A 56 -8.88 19.54 9.11
CA ILE A 56 -7.64 19.43 9.90
C ILE A 56 -6.82 20.71 9.85
N PHE A 57 -6.68 21.29 8.66
CA PHE A 57 -5.87 22.50 8.45
C PHE A 57 -6.67 23.80 8.62
N ASN A 58 -7.96 23.71 8.98
CA ASN A 58 -8.89 24.84 9.07
C ASN A 58 -8.84 25.75 7.83
N LEU A 59 -8.70 25.13 6.65
CA LEU A 59 -8.68 25.82 5.37
C LEU A 59 -10.13 26.08 4.96
N ARG A 60 -10.68 27.21 5.42
CA ARG A 60 -11.98 27.70 4.93
C ARG A 60 -11.81 28.23 3.50
N GLY A 61 -12.38 27.52 2.53
CA GLY A 61 -12.56 27.94 1.14
C GLY A 61 -13.88 27.41 0.63
#